data_AF-A0A7J4KDX1-F1
#
_entry.id   AF-A0A7J4KDX1-F1
#
_cell.length_a   1.000
_cell.length_b   1.000
_cell.length_c   1.000
_cell.angle_alpha   90.00
_cell.angle_beta   90.00
_cell.angle_gamma   90.00
#
_symmetry.space_group_name_H-M   'P 1'
#
loop_
_entity.id
_entity.type
_entity.pdbx_description
1 polymer ?
#
loop_
_entity_poly.entity_id
_entity_poly.type
_entity_poly.pdbx_seq_one_letter_code
_entity_poly.pdbx_strand_id
1 'polypeptide(L)'
;METTLKKVGSWLFLIGICIAVLVGLIFGIGQAMNANLTDFETPIGIIVAVLGFLVGILSFFALGAVTQEKIPTFLIASIILIGLAIAVSQTTWIFGSFRELAPLFINITQYLAIFVAPAAIILVVRSLWDAAKTQETTQ
;
A
#
# COMPACT_ATOMS: atom_id res chain seq x y z
N MET A 1 7.48 9.02 25.36
CA MET A 1 8.10 8.14 24.35
C MET A 1 7.05 7.47 23.45
N GLU A 2 5.93 6.97 23.99
CA GLU A 2 4.84 6.38 23.18
C GLU A 2 4.19 7.35 22.19
N THR A 3 3.99 8.62 22.58
CA THR A 3 3.40 9.66 21.71
C THR A 3 4.29 10.00 20.52
N THR A 4 5.61 10.10 20.75
CA THR A 4 6.61 10.32 19.70
C THR A 4 6.71 9.13 18.75
N LEU A 5 6.67 7.89 19.24
CA LEU A 5 6.72 6.69 18.39
C LEU A 5 5.47 6.54 17.52
N LYS A 6 4.27 6.76 18.09
CA LYS A 6 3.01 6.78 17.31
C LYS A 6 3.02 7.86 16.23
N LYS A 7 3.56 9.04 16.54
CA LYS A 7 3.69 10.14 15.58
C LYS A 7 4.68 9.80 14.47
N VAL A 8 5.79 9.13 14.80
CA VAL A 8 6.79 8.64 13.82
C VAL A 8 6.19 7.59 12.91
N GLY A 9 5.47 6.60 13.44
CA GLY A 9 4.81 5.57 12.63
C GLY A 9 3.73 6.13 11.70
N SER A 10 2.98 7.15 12.17
CA SER A 10 2.02 7.88 11.34
C SER A 10 2.69 8.68 10.21
N TRP A 11 3.76 9.40 10.54
CA TRP A 11 4.55 10.14 9.55
C TRP A 11 5.21 9.22 8.52
N LEU A 12 5.73 8.07 8.95
CA LEU A 12 6.38 7.11 8.05
C LEU A 12 5.38 6.51 7.05
N PHE A 13 4.16 6.19 7.49
CA PHE A 13 3.10 5.73 6.58
C PHE A 13 2.71 6.82 5.58
N LEU A 14 2.55 8.07 6.03
CA LEU A 14 2.16 9.18 5.17
C LEU A 14 3.26 9.52 4.16
N ILE A 15 4.52 9.51 4.58
CA ILE A 15 5.68 9.64 3.69
C ILE A 15 5.72 8.48 2.68
N GLY A 16 5.49 7.25 3.13
CA GLY A 16 5.45 6.07 2.26
C GLY A 16 4.39 6.17 1.17
N ILE A 17 3.18 6.62 1.52
CA ILE A 17 2.12 6.94 0.54
C ILE A 17 2.59 8.01 -0.43
N CYS A 18 3.16 9.11 0.07
CA CYS A 18 3.64 10.21 -0.77
C CYS A 18 4.68 9.72 -1.78
N ILE A 19 5.65 8.92 -1.34
CA ILE A 19 6.67 8.30 -2.20
C ILE A 19 6.00 7.38 -3.24
N ALA A 20 5.09 6.50 -2.83
CA ALA A 20 4.40 5.60 -3.74
C ALA A 20 3.61 6.35 -4.83
N VAL A 21 2.94 7.45 -4.47
CA VAL A 21 2.24 8.32 -5.42
C VAL A 21 3.21 8.99 -6.39
N LEU A 22 4.31 9.57 -5.88
CA LEU A 22 5.31 10.22 -6.72
C LEU A 22 5.98 9.24 -7.69
N VAL A 23 6.33 8.05 -7.21
CA VAL A 23 6.89 6.98 -8.03
C VAL A 23 5.90 6.58 -9.12
N GLY A 24 4.65 6.28 -8.74
CA GLY A 24 3.61 5.94 -9.71
C GLY A 24 3.34 7.05 -10.73
N LEU A 25 3.45 8.31 -10.33
CA LEU A 25 3.34 9.44 -11.25
C LEU A 25 4.50 9.49 -12.24
N ILE A 26 5.76 9.33 -11.78
CA ILE A 26 6.96 9.33 -12.63
C ILE A 26 6.87 8.22 -13.68
N PHE A 27 6.54 7.00 -13.26
CA PHE A 27 6.39 5.87 -14.18
C PHE A 27 5.19 6.03 -15.11
N GLY A 28 4.08 6.58 -14.61
CA GLY A 28 2.91 6.87 -15.43
C GLY A 28 3.18 7.92 -16.52
N ILE A 29 3.92 8.99 -16.19
CA ILE A 29 4.35 10.01 -17.18
C ILE A 29 5.35 9.38 -18.16
N GLY A 30 6.30 8.60 -17.65
CA GLY A 30 7.27 7.89 -18.50
C GLY A 30 6.60 6.99 -19.53
N GLN A 31 5.60 6.20 -19.12
CA GLN A 31 4.80 5.39 -20.03
C GLN A 31 3.98 6.24 -21.01
N ALA A 32 3.36 7.33 -20.56
CA ALA A 32 2.59 8.23 -21.44
C ALA A 32 3.48 8.90 -22.50
N MET A 33 4.75 9.17 -22.17
CA MET A 33 5.73 9.81 -23.06
C MET A 33 6.60 8.81 -23.84
N ASN A 34 6.35 7.50 -23.74
CA ASN A 34 7.20 6.43 -24.31
C ASN A 34 8.68 6.52 -23.86
N ALA A 35 8.94 7.02 -22.66
CA ALA A 35 10.27 6.99 -22.06
C ALA A 35 10.57 5.57 -21.54
N ASN A 36 11.73 5.02 -21.91
CA ASN A 36 12.12 3.68 -21.46
C ASN A 36 12.62 3.73 -20.01
N LEU A 37 11.72 3.48 -19.05
CA LEU A 37 12.02 3.42 -17.61
C LEU A 37 11.93 1.99 -17.05
N THR A 38 11.75 0.98 -17.91
CA THR A 38 11.48 -0.42 -17.51
C THR A 38 12.58 -1.02 -16.63
N ASP A 39 13.85 -0.64 -16.86
CA ASP A 39 14.99 -1.09 -16.05
C ASP A 39 14.90 -0.64 -14.58
N PHE A 40 14.20 0.47 -14.30
CA PHE A 40 14.05 1.02 -12.95
C PHE A 40 12.75 0.58 -12.27
N GLU A 41 11.78 0.05 -13.00
CA GLU A 41 10.46 -0.31 -12.47
C GLU A 41 10.56 -1.40 -11.38
N THR A 42 11.30 -2.47 -11.66
CA THR A 42 11.45 -3.60 -10.72
C THR A 42 12.26 -3.21 -9.46
N PRO A 43 13.46 -2.60 -9.58
CA PRO A 43 14.21 -2.15 -8.41
C PRO A 43 13.45 -1.17 -7.52
N ILE A 44 12.75 -0.19 -8.13
CA ILE A 44 12.01 0.82 -7.36
C ILE A 44 10.77 0.19 -6.71
N GLY A 45 10.06 -0.70 -7.42
CA GLY A 45 8.94 -1.47 -6.84
C GLY A 45 9.35 -2.27 -5.60
N ILE A 46 10.53 -2.91 -5.63
CA ILE A 46 11.06 -3.64 -4.46
C ILE A 46 11.31 -2.68 -3.29
N ILE A 47 11.92 -1.51 -3.53
CA ILE A 47 12.16 -0.51 -2.47
C ILE A 47 10.83 -0.05 -1.85
N VAL A 48 9.82 0.24 -2.67
CA VAL A 48 8.49 0.64 -2.20
C VAL A 48 7.82 -0.49 -1.39
N ALA A 49 7.96 -1.74 -1.83
CA ALA A 49 7.46 -2.91 -1.09
C ALA A 49 8.17 -3.09 0.26
N VAL A 50 9.48 -2.89 0.32
CA VAL A 50 10.26 -2.94 1.57
C VAL A 50 9.85 -1.82 2.52
N LEU A 51 9.62 -0.60 2.01
CA LEU A 51 9.07 0.49 2.82
C LEU A 51 7.68 0.13 3.37
N GLY A 52 6.83 -0.45 2.53
CA GLY A 52 5.51 -0.97 2.93
C GLY A 52 5.61 -2.01 4.04
N PHE A 53 6.54 -2.95 3.90
CA PHE A 53 6.82 -3.99 4.90
C PHE A 53 7.29 -3.39 6.24
N LEU A 54 8.22 -2.43 6.22
CA LEU A 54 8.68 -1.74 7.44
C LEU A 54 7.53 -1.02 8.14
N VAL A 55 6.65 -0.35 7.40
CA VAL A 55 5.48 0.31 7.97
C VAL A 55 4.46 -0.71 8.51
N GLY A 56 4.34 -1.86 7.86
CA GLY A 56 3.57 -3.00 8.35
C GLY A 56 4.06 -3.52 9.70
N ILE A 57 5.36 -3.73 9.85
CA ILE A 57 5.98 -4.14 11.13
C ILE A 57 5.71 -3.09 12.20
N LEU A 58 5.91 -1.80 11.91
CA LEU A 58 5.66 -0.74 12.89
C LEU A 58 4.19 -0.67 13.31
N SER A 59 3.27 -0.95 12.38
CA SER A 59 1.83 -1.06 12.67
C SER A 59 1.49 -2.32 13.48
N PHE A 60 2.18 -3.44 13.26
CA PHE A 60 2.05 -4.67 14.04
C PHE A 60 2.41 -4.46 15.51
N PHE A 61 3.39 -3.62 15.84
CA PHE A 61 3.71 -3.32 17.24
C PHE A 61 2.77 -2.27 17.88
N ALA A 62 1.68 -1.89 17.22
CA ALA A 62 0.79 -0.78 17.64
C ALA A 62 1.53 0.57 17.83
N LEU A 63 2.70 0.69 17.19
CA LEU A 63 3.51 1.91 17.15
C LEU A 63 3.28 2.70 15.85
N GLY A 64 2.41 2.20 14.96
CA GLY A 64 2.10 2.78 13.66
C GLY A 64 0.88 3.71 13.62
N ALA A 65 0.62 4.28 12.44
CA ALA A 65 -0.57 5.09 12.13
C ALA A 65 -1.88 4.30 12.29
N VAL A 66 -1.82 2.99 12.03
CA VAL A 66 -2.96 2.08 12.11
C VAL A 66 -3.13 1.68 13.57
N THR A 67 -3.91 2.48 14.30
CA THR A 67 -4.34 2.13 15.67
C THR A 67 -5.16 0.84 15.65
N GLN A 68 -5.16 0.07 16.75
CA GLN A 68 -5.84 -1.25 16.78
C GLN A 68 -7.32 -1.19 16.37
N GLU A 69 -8.02 -0.11 16.74
CA GLU A 69 -9.42 0.12 16.35
C GLU A 69 -9.63 0.33 14.84
N LYS A 70 -8.59 0.73 14.12
CA LYS A 70 -8.64 1.03 12.68
C LYS A 70 -8.06 -0.08 11.81
N ILE A 71 -7.58 -1.18 12.40
CA ILE A 71 -7.06 -2.34 11.66
C ILE A 71 -8.12 -2.86 10.66
N PRO A 72 -9.39 -3.10 11.05
CA PRO A 72 -10.39 -3.60 10.10
C PRO A 72 -10.63 -2.64 8.93
N THR A 73 -10.74 -1.34 9.20
CA THR A 73 -10.93 -0.31 8.16
C THR A 73 -9.72 -0.24 7.22
N PHE A 74 -8.50 -0.31 7.76
CA PHE A 74 -7.28 -0.34 6.98
C PHE A 74 -7.22 -1.57 6.07
N LEU A 75 -7.57 -2.75 6.57
CA LEU A 75 -7.57 -3.98 5.78
C LEU A 75 -8.61 -3.93 4.65
N ILE A 76 -9.81 -3.42 4.91
CA ILE A 76 -10.84 -3.22 3.87
C ILE A 76 -10.32 -2.26 2.80
N ALA A 77 -9.79 -1.10 3.19
CA ALA A 77 -9.24 -0.13 2.25
C ALA A 77 -8.06 -0.73 1.44
N SER A 78 -7.21 -1.53 2.08
CA SER A 78 -6.08 -2.20 1.45
C SER A 78 -6.54 -3.21 0.39
N ILE A 79 -7.52 -4.05 0.72
CA ILE A 79 -8.07 -5.04 -0.22
C ILE A 79 -8.74 -4.35 -1.40
N ILE A 80 -9.51 -3.28 -1.16
CA ILE A 80 -10.14 -2.49 -2.24
C ILE A 80 -9.06 -1.90 -3.15
N LEU A 81 -8.02 -1.31 -2.57
CA LEU A 81 -6.92 -0.70 -3.32
C LEU A 81 -6.16 -1.73 -4.17
N ILE A 82 -5.83 -2.90 -3.59
CA ILE A 82 -5.14 -3.99 -4.30
C ILE A 82 -6.04 -4.54 -5.41
N GLY A 83 -7.33 -4.74 -5.14
CA GLY A 83 -8.31 -5.15 -6.14
C GLY A 83 -8.42 -4.15 -7.27
N LEU A 84 -8.42 -2.85 -6.96
CA LEU A 84 -8.42 -1.78 -7.95
C LEU A 84 -7.14 -1.77 -8.78
N ALA A 85 -5.96 -1.94 -8.16
CA ALA A 85 -4.69 -2.02 -8.88
C ALA A 85 -4.70 -3.13 -9.95
N ILE A 86 -5.24 -4.29 -9.61
CA ILE A 86 -5.38 -5.42 -10.53
C ILE A 86 -6.42 -5.09 -11.62
N ALA A 87 -7.61 -4.64 -11.25
CA ALA A 87 -8.70 -4.37 -12.18
C ALA A 87 -8.35 -3.30 -13.23
N VAL A 88 -7.74 -2.19 -12.79
CA VAL A 88 -7.37 -1.07 -13.66
C VAL A 88 -6.18 -1.46 -14.55
N SER A 89 -5.25 -2.28 -14.07
CA SER A 89 -4.12 -2.78 -14.90
C SER A 89 -4.57 -3.63 -16.09
N GLN A 90 -5.72 -4.31 -15.99
CA GLN A 90 -6.24 -5.17 -17.05
C GLN A 90 -7.24 -4.47 -17.98
N THR A 91 -7.58 -3.21 -17.70
CA THR A 91 -8.70 -2.57 -18.38
C THR A 91 -8.55 -1.05 -18.41
N THR A 92 -8.41 -0.51 -19.62
CA THR A 92 -8.35 0.95 -19.84
C THR A 92 -9.70 1.55 -20.25
N TRP A 93 -10.74 0.73 -20.43
CA TRP A 93 -12.06 1.20 -20.89
C TRP A 93 -12.76 2.10 -19.87
N ILE A 94 -12.43 1.93 -18.57
CA ILE A 94 -12.95 2.75 -17.47
C ILE A 94 -12.62 4.24 -17.67
N PHE A 95 -11.52 4.55 -18.37
CA PHE A 95 -11.09 5.92 -18.60
C PHE A 95 -11.79 6.62 -19.77
N GLY A 96 -12.55 5.88 -20.61
CA GLY A 96 -13.30 6.46 -21.74
C GLY A 96 -12.48 7.45 -22.56
N SER A 97 -12.93 8.71 -22.63
CA SER A 97 -12.28 9.81 -23.36
C SER A 97 -10.94 10.27 -22.76
N PHE A 98 -10.62 9.89 -21.51
CA PHE A 98 -9.39 10.25 -20.80
C PHE A 98 -8.34 9.13 -20.84
N ARG A 99 -8.36 8.30 -21.89
CA ARG A 99 -7.48 7.12 -22.03
C ARG A 99 -5.98 7.47 -21.96
N GLU A 100 -5.60 8.68 -22.33
CA GLU A 100 -4.22 9.18 -22.21
C GLU A 100 -3.76 9.36 -20.76
N LEU A 101 -4.69 9.55 -19.82
CA LEU A 101 -4.39 9.62 -18.39
C LEU A 101 -4.38 8.24 -17.72
N ALA A 102 -4.87 7.21 -18.41
CA ALA A 102 -4.94 5.86 -17.86
C ALA A 102 -3.58 5.34 -17.31
N PRO A 103 -2.43 5.54 -17.99
CA PRO A 103 -1.14 5.11 -17.48
C PRO A 103 -0.80 5.75 -16.12
N LEU A 104 -1.18 7.01 -15.89
CA LEU A 104 -0.93 7.70 -14.62
C LEU A 104 -1.68 7.02 -13.48
N PHE A 105 -2.99 6.83 -13.64
CA PHE A 105 -3.83 6.24 -12.61
C PHE A 105 -3.52 4.76 -12.38
N ILE A 106 -3.17 4.00 -13.42
CA ILE A 106 -2.73 2.61 -13.31
C ILE A 106 -1.46 2.54 -12.45
N ASN A 107 -0.43 3.30 -12.81
CA ASN A 107 0.85 3.25 -12.11
C ASN A 107 0.73 3.76 -10.66
N ILE A 108 0.01 4.86 -10.42
CA ILE A 108 -0.24 5.36 -9.05
C ILE A 108 -0.91 4.28 -8.19
N THR A 109 -1.95 3.64 -8.73
CA THR A 109 -2.71 2.62 -7.98
C THR A 109 -1.87 1.36 -7.76
N GLN A 110 -1.05 0.96 -8.74
CA GLN A 110 -0.12 -0.17 -8.60
C GLN A 110 0.93 0.08 -7.53
N TYR A 111 1.63 1.22 -7.56
CA TYR A 111 2.67 1.51 -6.57
C TYR A 111 2.10 1.72 -5.16
N LEU A 112 0.90 2.30 -5.04
CA LEU A 112 0.16 2.33 -3.78
C LEU A 112 -0.17 0.92 -3.28
N ALA A 113 -0.64 0.02 -4.16
CA ALA A 113 -0.92 -1.36 -3.78
C ALA A 113 0.36 -2.12 -3.39
N ILE A 114 1.47 -1.93 -4.09
CA ILE A 114 2.78 -2.50 -3.74
C ILE A 114 3.24 -2.04 -2.36
N PHE A 115 3.03 -0.78 -2.01
CA PHE A 115 3.32 -0.24 -0.68
C PHE A 115 2.39 -0.82 0.41
N VAL A 116 1.08 -0.85 0.14
CA VAL A 116 0.07 -1.21 1.16
C VAL A 116 -0.01 -2.72 1.39
N ALA A 117 0.20 -3.54 0.35
CA ALA A 117 -0.02 -4.99 0.42
C ALA A 117 0.83 -5.71 1.49
N PRO A 118 2.16 -5.48 1.62
CA PRO A 118 2.95 -6.09 2.68
C PRO A 118 2.47 -5.71 4.08
N ALA A 119 2.08 -4.44 4.28
CA ALA A 119 1.54 -3.97 5.56
C ALA A 119 0.21 -4.64 5.90
N ALA A 120 -0.68 -4.78 4.91
CA ALA A 120 -1.96 -5.45 5.06
C ALA A 120 -1.78 -6.94 5.44
N ILE A 121 -0.86 -7.66 4.77
CA ILE A 121 -0.58 -9.08 5.07
C ILE A 121 -0.17 -9.27 6.53
N ILE A 122 0.76 -8.44 7.02
CA ILE A 122 1.23 -8.52 8.41
C ILE A 122 0.08 -8.32 9.41
N LEU A 123 -0.79 -7.34 9.14
CA LEU A 123 -1.94 -7.04 9.99
C LEU A 123 -3.00 -8.14 9.94
N VAL A 124 -3.22 -8.78 8.79
CA VAL A 124 -4.09 -9.95 8.66
C VAL A 124 -3.58 -11.09 9.55
N VAL A 125 -2.29 -11.43 9.46
CA VAL A 125 -1.69 -12.48 10.28
C VAL A 125 -1.85 -12.19 11.77
N ARG A 126 -1.66 -10.94 12.19
CA ARG A 126 -1.92 -10.51 13.57
C ARG A 126 -3.37 -10.75 13.98
N SER A 127 -4.32 -10.31 13.15
CA SER A 127 -5.74 -10.41 13.47
C SER A 127 -6.21 -11.87 13.58
N LEU A 128 -5.65 -12.77 12.75
CA LEU A 128 -5.91 -14.21 12.82
C LEU A 128 -5.33 -14.83 14.09
N TRP A 129 -4.11 -14.43 14.48
CA TRP A 129 -3.47 -14.89 15.71
C TRP A 129 -4.25 -14.47 16.97
N ASP A 130 -4.69 -13.21 17.03
CA ASP A 130 -5.48 -12.69 18.15
C ASP A 130 -6.85 -13.40 18.23
N ALA A 131 -7.50 -13.67 17.08
CA ALA A 131 -8.74 -14.43 17.02
C ALA A 131 -8.57 -15.89 17.50
N ALA A 132 -7.47 -16.56 17.11
CA ALA A 132 -7.19 -17.93 17.52
C ALA A 132 -6.98 -18.05 19.03
N LYS A 133 -6.19 -17.15 19.63
CA LYS A 133 -5.95 -17.14 21.09
C LYS A 133 -7.21 -16.92 21.92
N THR A 134 -8.15 -16.12 21.41
CA THR A 134 -9.41 -15.84 22.12
C THR A 134 -10.28 -17.10 22.25
N GLN A 135 -10.16 -18.05 21.32
CA GLN A 135 -10.89 -19.32 21.40
C GLN A 135 -10.32 -20.29 22.45
N GLU A 136 -9.00 -20.25 22.72
CA GLU A 136 -8.36 -21.12 23.71
C GLU A 136 -8.77 -20.81 25.17
N THR A 137 -9.18 -19.57 25.46
CA THR A 137 -9.62 -19.17 26.81
C THR A 137 -11.11 -19.42 27.10
N THR A 138 -11.86 -19.89 26.10
CA THR A 138 -13.31 -20.13 26.22
C THR A 138 -13.68 -21.62 26.19
N GLN A 139 -12.69 -22.51 26.17
CA GLN A 139 -12.83 -23.95 26.41
C GLN A 139 -12.29 -24.29 27.80
#